data_AF-A0A932GBQ0-F1
#
_entry.id   AF-A0A932GBQ0-F1
#
_cell.length_a   1.000
_cell.length_b   1.000
_cell.length_c   1.000
_cell.angle_alpha   90.00
_cell.angle_beta   90.00
_cell.angle_gamma   90.00
#
_symmetry.space_group_name_H-M   'P 1'
#
loop_
_entity.id
_entity.type
_entity.pdbx_description
1 polymer ?
#
loop_
_entity_poly.entity_id
_entity_poly.type
_entity_poly.pdbx_seq_one_letter_code
_entity_poly.pdbx_strand_id
1 'polypeptide(L)'
;MDGAIVSGVYVYASFKNPTYVHLNNPVIWELQTRHGKDLNFVGVILNRGHNYTQFEKERSSYWAAKLAGFLEADGVILTAEGGGNSAIDMMLACKYLEQAGIKTTVMSYENPGPNGRDFPLFYTVPEADAVVSLGMAEGMIRLPEMARAIGDDRLLDNTTAALGPFDIGMYSNYCATNQLGANVLAGRQF
;
A
#
# COMPACT_ATOMS: atom_id res chain seq x y z
N MET A 1 4.30 20.01 2.28
CA MET A 1 4.94 19.00 3.14
C MET A 1 6.44 19.09 2.86
N ASP A 2 7.26 19.35 3.88
CA ASP A 2 8.66 19.75 3.70
C ASP A 2 9.62 18.55 3.60
N GLY A 3 9.15 17.45 2.99
CA GLY A 3 9.97 16.24 2.79
C GLY A 3 10.15 15.32 4.01
N ALA A 4 9.43 15.55 5.11
CA ALA A 4 9.62 14.83 6.38
C ALA A 4 9.07 13.39 6.43
N ILE A 5 8.34 12.91 5.40
CA ILE A 5 7.85 11.53 5.34
C ILE A 5 8.75 10.75 4.38
N VAL A 6 9.55 9.84 4.93
CA VAL A 6 10.46 8.97 4.18
C VAL A 6 10.14 7.50 4.48
N SER A 7 10.13 6.67 3.44
CA SER A 7 10.05 5.22 3.58
C SER A 7 11.45 4.65 3.82
N GLY A 8 11.79 4.37 5.08
CA GLY A 8 13.16 4.06 5.49
C GLY A 8 13.45 2.60 5.90
N VAL A 9 12.45 1.75 6.13
CA VAL A 9 12.66 0.58 7.03
C VAL A 9 12.14 -0.76 6.50
N TYR A 10 11.45 -0.82 5.36
CA TYR A 10 10.91 -2.11 4.88
C TYR A 10 11.93 -2.92 4.04
N VAL A 11 11.92 -4.25 4.17
CA VAL A 11 12.91 -5.14 3.52
C VAL A 11 12.70 -5.23 2.01
N TYR A 12 11.45 -5.33 1.54
CA TYR A 12 11.11 -5.42 0.13
C TYR A 12 11.04 -4.03 -0.51
N ALA A 13 11.72 -3.85 -1.64
CA ALA A 13 11.81 -2.57 -2.35
C ALA A 13 10.45 -2.09 -2.87
N SER A 14 9.61 -3.02 -3.31
CA SER A 14 8.25 -2.76 -3.82
C SER A 14 7.30 -2.11 -2.83
N PHE A 15 7.44 -2.40 -1.53
CA PHE A 15 6.51 -1.94 -0.50
C PHE A 15 6.86 -0.53 0.00
N LYS A 16 7.96 0.05 -0.52
CA LYS A 16 8.44 1.36 -0.14
C LYS A 16 7.76 2.45 -0.95
N ASN A 17 7.36 3.52 -0.28
CA ASN A 17 6.80 4.71 -0.92
C ASN A 17 7.77 5.88 -0.76
N PRO A 18 8.40 6.37 -1.84
CA PRO A 18 9.30 7.52 -1.72
C PRO A 18 8.51 8.76 -1.26
N THR A 19 9.20 9.70 -0.64
CA THR A 19 8.65 11.01 -0.24
C THR A 19 7.93 11.69 -1.40
N TYR A 20 8.46 11.58 -2.62
CA TYR A 20 7.82 12.10 -3.81
C TYR A 20 6.38 11.59 -3.98
N VAL A 21 6.11 10.30 -3.77
CA VAL A 21 4.76 9.75 -3.92
C VAL A 21 3.86 10.16 -2.77
N HIS A 22 4.37 10.27 -1.55
CA HIS A 22 3.61 10.85 -0.42
C HIS A 22 3.21 12.31 -0.67
N LEU A 23 4.11 13.10 -1.29
CA LEU A 23 3.85 14.49 -1.68
C LEU A 23 2.91 14.63 -2.88
N ASN A 24 2.90 13.63 -3.76
CA ASN A 24 2.10 13.61 -4.98
C ASN A 24 1.02 12.52 -4.92
N ASN A 25 0.40 12.34 -3.77
CA ASN A 25 -0.53 11.24 -3.52
C ASN A 25 -1.79 11.35 -4.41
N PRO A 26 -1.98 10.45 -5.39
CA PRO A 26 -3.10 10.52 -6.33
C PRO A 26 -4.48 10.47 -5.69
N VAL A 27 -4.65 9.69 -4.61
CA VAL A 27 -5.91 9.60 -3.87
C VAL A 27 -6.26 10.96 -3.26
N ILE A 28 -5.28 11.62 -2.64
CA ILE A 28 -5.48 12.95 -2.05
C ILE A 28 -5.80 13.98 -3.14
N TRP A 29 -5.09 13.98 -4.27
CA TRP A 29 -5.35 14.89 -5.38
C TRP A 29 -6.76 14.75 -5.95
N GLU A 30 -7.23 13.51 -6.12
CA GLU A 30 -8.59 13.23 -6.60
C GLU A 30 -9.65 13.72 -5.59
N LEU A 31 -9.48 13.39 -4.30
CA LEU A 31 -10.38 13.84 -3.24
C LEU A 31 -10.42 15.38 -3.13
N GLN A 32 -9.28 16.06 -3.27
CA GLN A 32 -9.24 17.52 -3.30
C GLN A 32 -9.95 18.10 -4.53
N THR A 33 -9.81 17.47 -5.69
CA THR A 33 -10.46 17.93 -6.93
C THR A 33 -11.99 17.84 -6.84
N ARG A 34 -12.50 16.88 -6.08
CA ARG A 34 -13.92 16.62 -5.83
C ARG A 34 -14.49 17.36 -4.61
N HIS A 35 -13.62 17.89 -3.75
CA HIS A 35 -14.01 18.64 -2.55
C HIS A 35 -14.93 19.82 -2.89
N GLY A 36 -16.04 19.94 -2.16
CA GLY A 36 -17.03 21.00 -2.31
C GLY A 36 -17.89 20.89 -3.57
N LYS A 37 -17.77 19.79 -4.34
CA LYS A 37 -18.57 19.53 -5.55
C LYS A 37 -19.56 18.41 -5.30
N ASP A 38 -19.04 17.21 -5.07
CA ASP A 38 -19.82 15.98 -4.86
C ASP A 38 -19.39 15.22 -3.60
N LEU A 39 -18.30 15.64 -2.95
CA LEU A 39 -17.90 15.19 -1.61
C LEU A 39 -17.23 16.32 -0.81
N ASN A 40 -17.12 16.14 0.50
CA ASN A 40 -16.32 17.00 1.37
C ASN A 40 -15.08 16.23 1.85
N PHE A 41 -13.93 16.52 1.27
CA PHE A 41 -12.66 16.03 1.79
C PHE A 41 -12.29 16.75 3.09
N VAL A 42 -12.42 16.08 4.24
CA VAL A 42 -12.28 16.67 5.58
C VAL A 42 -10.88 16.53 6.19
N GLY A 43 -10.02 15.66 5.67
CA GLY A 43 -8.64 15.57 6.14
C GLY A 43 -7.94 14.24 5.83
N VAL A 44 -6.72 14.13 6.35
CA VAL A 44 -5.86 12.94 6.28
C VAL A 44 -5.50 12.50 7.69
N ILE A 45 -5.70 11.21 7.99
CA ILE A 45 -5.29 10.61 9.26
C ILE A 45 -4.04 9.78 8.99
N LEU A 46 -2.91 10.22 9.55
CA LEU A 46 -1.68 9.44 9.54
C LEU A 46 -1.69 8.48 10.72
N ASN A 47 -1.69 7.18 10.43
CA ASN A 47 -1.62 6.13 11.44
C ASN A 47 -0.29 5.38 11.32
N ARG A 48 0.33 5.06 12.47
CA ARG A 48 1.59 4.31 12.47
C ARG A 48 1.29 2.85 12.14
N GLY A 49 1.79 2.39 10.99
CA GLY A 49 1.84 0.97 10.64
C GLY A 49 2.95 0.22 11.38
N HIS A 50 2.92 -1.11 11.29
CA HIS A 50 3.89 -2.01 11.90
C HIS A 50 3.99 -1.88 13.44
N ASN A 51 2.84 -1.97 14.11
CA ASN A 51 2.79 -2.13 15.57
C ASN A 51 3.20 -3.56 15.97
N TYR A 52 3.92 -3.70 17.09
CA TYR A 52 4.58 -4.97 17.45
C TYR A 52 3.66 -5.92 18.21
N THR A 53 2.80 -5.38 19.07
CA THR A 53 1.86 -6.17 19.87
C THR A 53 0.42 -5.98 19.39
N GLN A 54 -0.42 -7.00 19.55
CA GLN A 54 -1.85 -6.92 19.20
C GLN A 54 -2.55 -5.74 19.89
N PHE A 55 -2.25 -5.52 21.17
CA PHE A 55 -2.78 -4.38 21.94
C PHE A 55 -2.44 -3.04 21.29
N GLU A 56 -1.20 -2.85 20.81
CA GLU A 56 -0.81 -1.64 20.10
C GLU A 56 -1.54 -1.49 18.76
N LYS A 57 -1.73 -2.59 18.01
CA LYS A 57 -2.48 -2.56 16.75
C LYS A 57 -3.92 -2.08 16.96
N GLU A 58 -4.61 -2.68 17.94
CA GLU A 58 -5.99 -2.33 18.28
C GLU A 58 -6.11 -0.90 18.80
N ARG A 59 -5.20 -0.48 19.70
CA ARG A 59 -5.16 0.90 20.20
C ARG A 59 -4.98 1.93 19.08
N SER A 60 -4.03 1.68 18.17
CA SER A 60 -3.75 2.60 17.04
C SER A 60 -4.94 2.68 16.09
N SER A 61 -5.58 1.53 15.82
CA SER A 61 -6.74 1.44 14.93
C SER A 61 -7.98 2.12 15.52
N TYR A 62 -8.23 1.93 16.82
CA TYR A 62 -9.31 2.60 17.53
C TYR A 62 -9.11 4.13 17.57
N TRP A 63 -7.85 4.57 17.70
CA TRP A 63 -7.53 6.00 17.64
C TRP A 63 -7.83 6.59 16.26
N ALA A 64 -7.51 5.88 15.18
CA ALA A 64 -7.87 6.30 13.82
C ALA A 64 -9.38 6.44 13.65
N ALA A 65 -10.17 5.48 14.15
CA ALA A 65 -11.64 5.55 14.12
C ALA A 65 -12.18 6.75 14.91
N LYS A 66 -11.62 7.02 16.10
CA LYS A 66 -12.00 8.18 16.93
C LYS A 66 -11.71 9.50 16.23
N LEU A 67 -10.54 9.63 15.58
CA LEU A 67 -10.18 10.83 14.82
C LEU A 67 -11.10 11.02 13.62
N ALA A 68 -11.43 9.95 12.88
CA ALA A 68 -12.38 10.03 11.78
C ALA A 68 -13.78 10.46 12.24
N GLY A 69 -14.24 9.92 13.38
CA GLY A 69 -15.50 10.35 14.01
C GLY A 69 -15.50 11.80 14.46
N PHE A 70 -14.38 12.32 15.01
CA PHE A 70 -14.25 13.75 15.34
C PHE A 70 -14.30 14.67 14.12
N LEU A 71 -13.87 14.18 12.95
CA LEU A 71 -13.98 14.89 11.68
C LEU A 71 -15.35 14.70 11.02
N GLU A 72 -16.27 13.97 11.66
CA GLU A 72 -17.59 13.62 11.13
C GLU A 72 -17.51 12.98 9.74
N ALA A 73 -16.48 12.14 9.51
CA ALA A 73 -16.26 11.52 8.21
C ALA A 73 -17.31 10.42 7.93
N ASP A 74 -18.01 10.51 6.80
CA ASP A 74 -18.91 9.45 6.33
C ASP A 74 -18.17 8.22 5.78
N GLY A 75 -16.94 8.44 5.27
CA GLY A 75 -16.14 7.38 4.66
C GLY A 75 -14.63 7.63 4.67
N VAL A 76 -13.85 6.55 4.63
CA VAL A 76 -12.38 6.55 4.67
C VAL A 76 -11.80 5.61 3.60
N ILE A 77 -10.85 6.12 2.82
CA ILE A 77 -10.00 5.29 1.95
C ILE A 77 -8.75 4.90 2.74
N LEU A 78 -8.53 3.59 2.90
CA LEU A 78 -7.41 3.03 3.63
C LEU A 78 -6.30 2.63 2.66
N THR A 79 -5.15 3.29 2.80
CA THR A 79 -3.91 2.97 2.09
C THR A 79 -2.82 2.68 3.12
N ALA A 80 -1.97 1.67 2.89
CA ALA A 80 -0.86 1.36 3.79
C ALA A 80 0.51 1.39 3.10
N GLU A 81 1.54 1.30 3.92
CA GLU A 81 2.93 1.09 3.50
C GLU A 81 3.50 -0.13 4.24
N GLY A 82 4.32 -0.92 3.56
CA GLY A 82 4.85 -2.18 4.08
C GLY A 82 4.00 -3.39 3.72
N GLY A 83 4.20 -4.48 4.46
CA GLY A 83 3.57 -5.79 4.22
C GLY A 83 2.87 -6.35 5.45
N GLY A 84 3.04 -7.65 5.72
CA GLY A 84 2.20 -8.43 6.65
C GLY A 84 1.78 -7.73 7.95
N ASN A 85 2.73 -7.19 8.72
CA ASN A 85 2.40 -6.48 9.96
C ASN A 85 1.51 -5.24 9.75
N SER A 86 1.82 -4.41 8.73
CA SER A 86 1.03 -3.24 8.37
C SER A 86 -0.33 -3.61 7.77
N ALA A 87 -0.41 -4.74 7.05
CA ALA A 87 -1.66 -5.24 6.50
C ALA A 87 -2.67 -5.59 7.61
N ILE A 88 -2.20 -6.18 8.72
CA ILE A 88 -3.04 -6.41 9.90
C ILE A 88 -3.51 -5.08 10.51
N ASP A 89 -2.61 -4.11 10.67
CA ASP A 89 -2.96 -2.79 11.21
C ASP A 89 -4.04 -2.09 10.36
N MET A 90 -3.93 -2.17 9.03
CA MET A 90 -4.91 -1.60 8.10
C MET A 90 -6.29 -2.26 8.20
N MET A 91 -6.33 -3.59 8.29
CA MET A 91 -7.59 -4.33 8.42
C MET A 91 -8.24 -4.13 9.79
N LEU A 92 -7.46 -3.98 10.86
CA LEU A 92 -8.00 -3.59 12.16
C LEU A 92 -8.56 -2.16 12.13
N ALA A 93 -7.91 -1.22 11.44
CA ALA A 93 -8.47 0.10 11.23
C ALA A 93 -9.80 0.05 10.46
N CYS A 94 -9.88 -0.74 9.39
CA CYS A 94 -11.12 -1.01 8.65
C CYS A 94 -12.23 -1.48 9.60
N LYS A 95 -11.96 -2.52 10.39
CA LYS A 95 -12.91 -3.05 11.38
C LYS A 95 -13.45 -1.98 12.32
N TYR A 96 -12.57 -1.21 12.97
CA TYR A 96 -13.02 -0.23 13.97
C TYR A 96 -13.72 1.00 13.36
N LEU A 97 -13.36 1.39 12.14
CA LEU A 97 -14.06 2.45 11.39
C LEU A 97 -15.49 2.00 11.04
N GLU A 98 -15.65 0.82 10.47
CA GLU A 98 -16.97 0.27 10.10
C GLU A 98 -17.85 0.04 11.33
N GLN A 99 -17.29 -0.45 12.43
CA GLN A 99 -18.00 -0.60 13.71
C GLN A 99 -18.42 0.75 14.32
N ALA A 100 -17.74 1.84 13.97
CA ALA A 100 -18.13 3.20 14.34
C ALA A 100 -19.14 3.82 13.37
N GLY A 101 -19.60 3.08 12.35
CA GLY A 101 -20.54 3.55 11.34
C GLY A 101 -19.91 4.33 10.19
N ILE A 102 -18.58 4.34 10.08
CA ILE A 102 -17.82 5.05 9.04
C ILE A 102 -17.45 4.05 7.94
N LYS A 103 -17.88 4.32 6.71
CA LYS A 103 -17.66 3.39 5.60
C LYS A 103 -16.20 3.39 5.17
N THR A 104 -15.71 2.25 4.69
CA THR A 104 -14.30 2.08 4.34
C THR A 104 -14.11 1.47 2.96
N THR A 105 -13.00 1.80 2.33
CA THR A 105 -12.50 1.09 1.15
C THR A 105 -11.01 0.86 1.33
N VAL A 106 -10.57 -0.38 1.18
CA VAL A 106 -9.17 -0.77 1.36
C VAL A 106 -8.47 -0.86 0.01
N MET A 107 -7.32 -0.22 -0.11
CA MET A 107 -6.43 -0.37 -1.27
C MET A 107 -5.26 -1.27 -0.87
N SER A 108 -5.14 -2.44 -1.50
CA SER A 108 -4.06 -3.38 -1.18
C SER A 108 -3.54 -4.08 -2.44
N TYR A 109 -2.26 -4.38 -2.44
CA TYR A 109 -1.73 -5.42 -3.32
C TYR A 109 -1.96 -6.80 -2.70
N GLU A 110 -1.85 -7.83 -3.51
CA GLU A 110 -2.07 -9.22 -3.15
C GLU A 110 -0.73 -9.98 -3.08
N ASN A 111 -0.68 -10.98 -2.18
CA ASN A 111 0.39 -11.97 -2.08
C ASN A 111 -0.18 -13.39 -2.19
N PRO A 112 -0.63 -13.80 -3.39
CA PRO A 112 -1.27 -15.10 -3.59
C PRO A 112 -0.24 -16.24 -3.75
N GLY A 113 1.03 -16.03 -3.38
CA GLY A 113 2.11 -16.98 -3.56
C GLY A 113 2.56 -17.11 -5.02
N PRO A 114 3.66 -17.86 -5.27
CA PRO A 114 4.24 -18.03 -6.61
C PRO A 114 3.28 -18.61 -7.66
N ASN A 115 2.27 -19.38 -7.22
CA ASN A 115 1.29 -20.01 -8.10
C ASN A 115 -0.05 -19.27 -8.16
N GLY A 116 -0.20 -18.13 -7.47
CA GLY A 116 -1.42 -17.35 -7.46
C GLY A 116 -2.61 -18.03 -6.76
N ARG A 117 -2.35 -18.92 -5.79
CA ARG A 117 -3.36 -19.78 -5.16
C ARG A 117 -3.41 -19.68 -3.64
N ASP A 118 -2.45 -19.01 -3.02
CA ASP A 118 -2.46 -18.78 -1.59
C ASP A 118 -3.48 -17.71 -1.24
N PHE A 119 -3.83 -17.64 0.05
CA PHE A 119 -4.73 -16.61 0.54
C PHE A 119 -4.10 -15.22 0.31
N PRO A 120 -4.70 -14.35 -0.52
CA PRO A 120 -3.99 -13.22 -1.13
C PRO A 120 -3.70 -12.08 -0.15
N LEU A 121 -4.39 -12.04 1.00
CA LEU A 121 -4.23 -11.02 2.04
C LEU A 121 -3.78 -11.69 3.32
N PHE A 122 -2.76 -11.18 4.01
CA PHE A 122 -2.26 -11.84 5.23
C PHE A 122 -3.29 -11.95 6.36
N TYR A 123 -4.27 -11.06 6.38
CA TYR A 123 -5.32 -10.98 7.39
C TYR A 123 -6.51 -10.26 6.77
N THR A 124 -7.71 -10.65 7.18
CA THR A 124 -8.97 -10.04 6.71
C THR A 124 -9.94 -9.94 7.88
N VAL A 125 -10.82 -8.96 7.80
CA VAL A 125 -11.95 -8.78 8.72
C VAL A 125 -13.25 -8.83 7.91
N PRO A 126 -14.37 -9.33 8.46
CA PRO A 126 -15.65 -9.37 7.74
C PRO A 126 -16.13 -8.00 7.25
N GLU A 127 -15.72 -6.93 7.94
CA GLU A 127 -16.04 -5.54 7.60
C GLU A 127 -15.34 -5.04 6.33
N ALA A 128 -14.29 -5.71 5.85
CA ALA A 128 -13.56 -5.34 4.65
C ALA A 128 -14.24 -5.89 3.38
N ASP A 129 -15.42 -5.38 3.05
CA ASP A 129 -16.23 -5.79 1.89
C ASP A 129 -16.00 -4.97 0.62
N ALA A 130 -15.28 -3.85 0.72
CA ALA A 130 -14.85 -3.01 -0.39
C ALA A 130 -13.31 -2.95 -0.48
N VAL A 131 -12.73 -3.79 -1.34
CA VAL A 131 -11.27 -3.87 -1.54
C VAL A 131 -10.92 -3.60 -3.00
N VAL A 132 -9.99 -2.66 -3.22
CA VAL A 132 -9.39 -2.36 -4.51
C VAL A 132 -8.04 -3.06 -4.59
N SER A 133 -7.94 -4.01 -5.51
CA SER A 133 -6.68 -4.69 -5.82
C SER A 133 -5.75 -3.79 -6.61
N LEU A 134 -4.48 -3.76 -6.21
CA LEU A 134 -3.41 -3.02 -6.87
C LEU A 134 -2.39 -3.94 -7.55
N GLY A 135 -2.77 -5.20 -7.79
CA GLY A 135 -1.94 -6.21 -8.41
C GLY A 135 -1.22 -7.11 -7.41
N MET A 136 -0.37 -8.02 -7.91
CA MET A 136 0.34 -9.00 -7.08
C MET A 136 1.80 -8.63 -6.84
N ALA A 137 2.24 -8.63 -5.59
CA ALA A 137 3.62 -8.31 -5.23
C ALA A 137 4.63 -9.42 -5.57
N GLU A 138 4.17 -10.66 -5.67
CA GLU A 138 5.03 -11.84 -5.91
C GLU A 138 5.17 -12.20 -7.40
N GLY A 139 4.58 -11.40 -8.28
CA GLY A 139 4.62 -11.64 -9.72
C GLY A 139 6.01 -11.51 -10.31
N MET A 140 6.35 -12.39 -11.26
CA MET A 140 7.57 -12.23 -12.06
C MET A 140 7.33 -11.24 -13.19
N ILE A 141 8.29 -10.33 -13.41
CA ILE A 141 8.34 -9.44 -14.56
C ILE A 141 9.63 -9.66 -15.34
N ARG A 142 9.55 -9.52 -16.66
CA ARG A 142 10.73 -9.54 -17.54
C ARG A 142 11.23 -8.11 -17.69
N LEU A 143 12.47 -7.85 -17.27
CA LEU A 143 13.13 -6.59 -17.57
C LEU A 143 13.90 -6.69 -18.90
N PRO A 144 13.84 -5.66 -19.76
CA PRO A 144 14.60 -5.63 -21.00
C PRO A 144 16.09 -5.44 -20.73
N GLU A 145 16.91 -5.61 -21.76
CA GLU A 145 18.31 -5.23 -21.71
C GLU A 145 18.43 -3.71 -21.53
N MET A 146 19.35 -3.29 -20.66
CA MET A 146 19.61 -1.89 -20.34
C MET A 146 20.96 -1.48 -20.92
N ALA A 147 21.04 -0.27 -21.48
CA ALA A 147 22.30 0.26 -22.02
C ALA A 147 23.34 0.59 -20.93
N ARG A 148 22.90 0.73 -19.66
CA ARG A 148 23.76 1.13 -18.54
C ARG A 148 23.21 0.59 -17.23
N ALA A 149 24.08 -0.02 -16.44
CA ALA A 149 23.85 -0.33 -15.03
C ALA A 149 24.47 0.77 -14.14
N ILE A 150 23.81 1.08 -13.02
CA ILE A 150 24.33 1.98 -11.98
C ILE A 150 24.41 1.16 -10.70
N GLY A 151 25.60 1.09 -10.10
CA GLY A 151 25.88 0.18 -8.98
C GLY A 151 26.82 -0.93 -9.42
N ASP A 152 26.42 -2.17 -9.14
CA ASP A 152 27.20 -3.37 -9.45
C ASP A 152 26.92 -3.91 -10.87
N ASP A 153 27.81 -4.75 -11.40
CA ASP A 153 27.64 -5.44 -12.69
C ASP A 153 26.75 -6.69 -12.60
N ARG A 154 26.38 -7.07 -11.37
CA ARG A 154 25.52 -8.22 -11.04
C ARG A 154 24.40 -7.85 -10.07
N LEU A 155 23.34 -8.66 -10.07
CA LEU A 155 22.27 -8.58 -9.07
C LEU A 155 22.72 -9.17 -7.72
N LEU A 156 21.88 -9.03 -6.69
CA LEU A 156 22.15 -9.50 -5.31
C LEU A 156 22.39 -11.02 -5.19
N ASP A 157 22.04 -11.80 -6.22
CA ASP A 157 22.34 -13.23 -6.29
C ASP A 157 23.80 -13.53 -6.71
N ASN A 158 24.59 -12.49 -7.03
CA ASN A 158 25.97 -12.54 -7.53
C ASN A 158 26.17 -13.38 -8.81
N THR A 159 25.11 -13.74 -9.52
CA THR A 159 25.18 -14.59 -10.72
C THR A 159 24.53 -13.93 -11.93
N THR A 160 23.44 -13.19 -11.74
CA THR A 160 22.70 -12.55 -12.83
C THR A 160 23.35 -11.21 -13.20
N ALA A 161 23.67 -11.01 -14.49
CA ALA A 161 24.24 -9.76 -14.98
C ALA A 161 23.22 -8.61 -14.91
N ALA A 162 23.64 -7.44 -14.40
CA ALA A 162 22.77 -6.30 -14.13
C ALA A 162 22.23 -5.61 -15.40
N LEU A 163 22.89 -5.76 -16.55
CA LEU A 163 22.40 -5.19 -17.82
C LEU A 163 21.22 -5.97 -18.41
N GLY A 164 20.95 -7.18 -17.96
CA GLY A 164 19.84 -7.98 -18.47
C GLY A 164 20.04 -8.48 -19.90
N PRO A 165 18.97 -8.99 -20.53
CA PRO A 165 17.60 -9.10 -19.99
C PRO A 165 17.46 -10.25 -18.97
N PHE A 166 16.64 -10.08 -17.93
CA PHE A 166 16.37 -11.11 -16.90
C PHE A 166 14.93 -11.04 -16.37
N ASP A 167 14.49 -12.13 -15.74
CA ASP A 167 13.22 -12.19 -15.01
C ASP A 167 13.48 -11.90 -13.53
N ILE A 168 12.68 -11.02 -12.94
CA ILE A 168 12.81 -10.64 -11.53
C ILE A 168 11.44 -10.53 -10.87
N GLY A 169 11.37 -10.84 -9.59
CA GLY A 169 10.15 -10.66 -8.81
C GLY A 169 9.79 -9.17 -8.69
N MET A 170 8.51 -8.85 -8.82
CA MET A 170 7.96 -7.51 -8.68
C MET A 170 8.32 -6.91 -7.32
N TYR A 171 8.46 -7.75 -6.29
CA TYR A 171 8.88 -7.31 -4.97
C TYR A 171 10.25 -6.60 -4.92
N SER A 172 11.12 -6.87 -5.90
CA SER A 172 12.46 -6.26 -6.04
C SER A 172 12.44 -4.90 -6.75
N ASN A 173 11.31 -4.56 -7.38
CA ASN A 173 11.17 -3.29 -8.10
C ASN A 173 10.69 -2.23 -7.14
N TYR A 174 11.48 -1.17 -6.97
CA TYR A 174 11.18 -0.11 -6.02
C TYR A 174 9.80 0.50 -6.27
N CYS A 175 8.97 0.60 -5.22
CA CYS A 175 7.63 1.22 -5.26
C CYS A 175 6.62 0.51 -6.20
N ALA A 176 6.91 -0.69 -6.69
CA ALA A 176 6.05 -1.39 -7.66
C ALA A 176 4.67 -1.80 -7.12
N THR A 177 4.51 -1.93 -5.81
CA THR A 177 3.23 -2.32 -5.18
C THR A 177 2.70 -1.20 -4.28
N ASN A 178 2.96 0.04 -4.68
CA ASN A 178 2.52 1.24 -3.99
C ASN A 178 1.00 1.25 -3.78
N GLN A 179 0.58 1.34 -2.51
CA GLN A 179 -0.85 1.37 -2.17
C GLN A 179 -1.49 2.77 -2.23
N LEU A 180 -0.72 3.79 -2.62
CA LEU A 180 -1.20 5.16 -2.79
C LEU A 180 -1.77 5.42 -4.20
N GLY A 181 -1.75 4.42 -5.08
CA GLY A 181 -2.32 4.52 -6.42
C GLY A 181 -1.42 5.23 -7.45
N ALA A 182 -0.11 5.33 -7.18
CA ALA A 182 0.84 5.97 -8.11
C ALA A 182 1.18 5.13 -9.35
N ASN A 183 0.82 3.84 -9.34
CA ASN A 183 1.04 2.92 -10.46
C ASN A 183 -0.20 2.84 -11.35
N VAL A 184 0.00 2.48 -12.62
CA VAL A 184 -1.11 2.26 -13.56
C VAL A 184 -1.94 1.08 -13.05
N LEU A 185 -3.22 1.31 -12.75
CA LEU A 185 -4.19 0.26 -12.47
C LEU A 185 -4.30 -0.64 -13.71
N ALA A 186 -3.86 -1.89 -13.61
CA ALA A 186 -4.03 -2.90 -14.64
C ALA A 186 -5.00 -3.97 -14.13
N GLY A 187 -6.18 -4.08 -14.73
CA GLY A 187 -7.10 -5.18 -14.52
C GLY A 187 -6.70 -6.38 -15.39
N ARG A 188 -6.60 -7.56 -14.80
CA ARG A 188 -6.48 -8.82 -15.56
C ARG A 188 -7.84 -9.51 -15.51
N GLN A 189 -8.50 -9.65 -16.66
CA GLN A 189 -9.71 -10.45 -16.76
C GLN A 189 -9.30 -11.93 -16.77
N PHE A 190 -9.86 -12.72 -15.85
CA PHE A 190 -9.71 -14.17 -15.81
C PHE A 190 -10.94 -14.83 -16.44
#